data_AF-A0A957HRB1-F1
#
_entry.id   AF-A0A957HRB1-F1
#
_cell.length_a   1.000
_cell.length_b   1.000
_cell.length_c   1.000
_cell.angle_alpha   90.00
_cell.angle_beta   90.00
_cell.angle_gamma   90.00
#
_symmetry.space_group_name_H-M   'P 1'
#
loop_
_entity.id
_entity.type
_entity.pdbx_description
1 polymer ?
#
loop_
_entity_poly.entity_id
_entity_poly.type
_entity_poly.pdbx_seq_one_letter_code
_entity_poly.pdbx_strand_id
1 'polypeptide(L)'
;YNPTVFFVGRSDDLTAFQYLDVIDAVYGSNPGLAAIADESKLPTFIETANQLPPPQILGLVISVTDNVEDVTKGFRFMGQRFVPDAYIFRQLIYRNVDGRMLPKGLDVMAAMGSDRAYALLDEMGETDYERYPEQMAAMQDWTAGLTTEEWTETLYTAWLYTFYPLLEEPGDGAPQFMQSDAWLDKQLNASLGSWAELKHDTILYAKQV
;
A
#
# COMPACT_ATOMS: atom_id res chain seq x y z
N TYR A 1 3.99 17.51 10.31
CA TYR A 1 3.53 16.51 9.33
C TYR A 1 2.09 16.01 9.52
N ASN A 2 1.40 16.37 10.62
CA ASN A 2 0.08 15.79 10.93
C ASN A 2 -0.99 15.98 9.82
N PRO A 3 -1.11 17.16 9.15
CA PRO A 3 -2.09 17.32 8.07
C PRO A 3 -1.85 16.37 6.89
N THR A 4 -0.63 16.27 6.38
CA THR A 4 -0.32 15.36 5.26
C THR A 4 -0.51 13.89 5.62
N VAL A 5 -0.26 13.53 6.87
CA VAL A 5 -0.52 12.16 7.36
C VAL A 5 -2.01 11.84 7.32
N PHE A 6 -2.85 12.76 7.80
CA PHE A 6 -4.29 12.60 7.75
C PHE A 6 -4.84 12.55 6.31
N PHE A 7 -4.29 13.34 5.38
CA PHE A 7 -4.81 13.37 4.00
C PHE A 7 -4.44 12.13 3.18
N VAL A 8 -3.21 11.61 3.30
CA VAL A 8 -2.70 10.59 2.36
C VAL A 8 -2.24 9.31 3.05
N GLY A 9 -1.68 9.38 4.25
CA GLY A 9 -1.05 8.21 4.88
C GLY A 9 0.17 8.54 5.72
N ARG A 10 0.59 7.58 6.56
CA ARG A 10 1.88 7.64 7.26
C ARG A 10 3.03 7.52 6.25
N SER A 11 4.22 7.97 6.67
CA SER A 11 5.44 7.75 5.87
C SER A 11 5.69 6.25 5.74
N ASP A 12 5.89 5.75 4.52
CA ASP A 12 6.35 4.37 4.31
C ASP A 12 7.85 4.23 4.59
N ASP A 13 8.60 5.34 4.47
CA ASP A 13 10.03 5.38 4.77
C ASP A 13 10.30 5.86 6.21
N LEU A 14 11.49 5.51 6.74
CA LEU A 14 11.90 5.86 8.09
C LEU A 14 12.03 7.37 8.28
N THR A 15 11.48 7.86 9.40
CA THR A 15 11.42 9.27 9.76
C THR A 15 12.46 9.64 10.81
N ALA A 16 12.72 10.94 10.98
CA ALA A 16 13.64 11.42 12.00
C ALA A 16 13.21 11.02 13.41
N PHE A 17 11.90 10.91 13.67
CA PHE A 17 11.39 10.49 14.98
C PHE A 17 11.78 9.04 15.32
N GLN A 18 11.69 8.12 14.35
CA GLN A 18 12.12 6.73 14.57
C GLN A 18 13.63 6.63 14.81
N TYR A 19 14.43 7.45 14.11
CA TYR A 19 15.87 7.51 14.37
C TYR A 19 16.18 8.18 15.72
N LEU A 20 15.36 9.14 16.18
CA LEU A 20 15.50 9.74 17.51
C LEU A 20 15.24 8.71 18.61
N ASP A 21 14.27 7.82 18.46
CA ASP A 21 14.03 6.73 19.42
C ASP A 21 15.25 5.81 19.53
N VAL A 22 15.91 5.50 18.41
CA VAL A 22 17.15 4.72 18.38
C VAL A 22 18.31 5.49 19.01
N ILE A 23 18.41 6.80 18.75
CA ILE A 23 19.42 7.68 19.37
C ILE A 23 19.24 7.67 20.90
N ASP A 24 18.01 7.84 21.38
CA ASP A 24 17.70 7.85 22.81
C ASP A 24 18.02 6.50 23.46
N ALA A 25 17.77 5.39 22.76
CA ALA A 25 18.10 4.05 23.26
C ALA A 25 19.62 3.78 23.38
N VAL A 26 20.43 4.28 22.45
CA VAL A 26 21.87 3.98 22.38
C VAL A 26 22.73 5.03 23.10
N TYR A 27 22.37 6.29 22.94
CA TYR A 27 23.13 7.44 23.44
C TYR A 27 22.51 8.09 24.68
N GLY A 28 21.27 7.74 25.03
CA GLY A 28 20.49 8.35 26.11
C GLY A 28 19.70 9.57 25.62
N SER A 29 18.70 9.99 26.40
CA SER A 29 17.83 11.12 26.03
C SER A 29 18.59 12.44 25.89
N ASN A 30 18.41 13.11 24.75
CA ASN A 30 19.06 14.39 24.40
C ASN A 30 20.59 14.38 24.62
N PRO A 31 21.31 13.48 23.91
CA PRO A 31 22.73 13.28 24.13
C PRO A 31 23.53 14.51 23.68
N GLY A 32 24.55 14.89 24.44
CA GLY A 32 25.48 15.94 24.03
C GLY A 32 26.37 15.49 22.86
N LEU A 33 26.98 16.45 22.15
CA LEU A 33 27.83 16.17 20.98
C LEU A 33 28.96 15.17 21.26
N ALA A 34 29.56 15.21 22.45
CA ALA A 34 30.63 14.29 22.84
C ALA A 34 30.12 12.83 22.97
N ALA A 35 28.86 12.63 23.39
CA ALA A 35 28.28 11.30 23.48
C ALA A 35 27.94 10.74 22.10
N ILE A 36 27.44 11.59 21.18
CA ILE A 36 27.15 11.20 19.80
C ILE A 36 28.44 10.87 19.03
N ALA A 37 29.53 11.59 19.29
CA ALA A 37 30.82 11.39 18.65
C ALA A 37 31.58 10.12 19.14
N ASP A 38 31.01 9.36 20.07
CA ASP A 38 31.59 8.10 20.55
C ASP A 38 31.43 7.00 19.48
N GLU A 39 32.50 6.79 18.70
CA GLU A 39 32.56 5.77 17.64
C GLU A 39 32.33 4.34 18.18
N SER A 40 32.58 4.07 19.46
CA SER A 40 32.36 2.74 20.04
C SER A 40 30.88 2.35 20.09
N LYS A 41 29.98 3.34 20.08
CA LYS A 41 28.51 3.15 20.09
C LYS A 41 27.90 3.07 18.70
N LEU A 42 28.63 3.50 17.67
CA LEU A 42 28.13 3.54 16.30
C LEU A 42 27.71 2.15 15.75
N PRO A 43 28.45 1.05 16.00
CA PRO A 43 28.00 -0.28 15.58
C PRO A 43 26.64 -0.67 16.18
N THR A 44 26.45 -0.42 17.48
CA THR A 44 25.19 -0.67 18.18
C THR A 44 24.06 0.18 17.62
N PHE A 45 24.34 1.45 17.29
CA PHE A 45 23.37 2.32 16.62
C PHE A 45 22.94 1.77 15.26
N ILE A 46 23.89 1.36 14.42
CA ILE A 46 23.61 0.80 13.09
C ILE A 46 22.79 -0.49 13.22
N GLU A 47 23.18 -1.38 14.13
CA GLU A 47 22.46 -2.64 14.38
C GLU A 47 21.03 -2.39 14.85
N THR A 48 20.83 -1.46 15.79
CA THR A 48 19.50 -1.10 16.29
C THR A 48 18.66 -0.40 15.22
N ALA A 49 19.25 0.50 14.44
CA ALA A 49 18.57 1.15 13.32
C ALA A 49 18.17 0.16 12.22
N ASN A 50 18.98 -0.88 11.99
CA ASN A 50 18.66 -1.96 11.06
C ASN A 50 17.49 -2.84 11.53
N GLN A 51 17.08 -2.76 12.80
CA GLN A 51 15.88 -3.44 13.30
C GLN A 51 14.58 -2.65 13.06
N LEU A 52 14.66 -1.37 12.65
CA LEU A 52 13.49 -0.58 12.29
C LEU A 52 12.75 -1.21 11.09
N PRO A 53 11.41 -1.04 10.97
CA PRO A 53 10.66 -1.68 9.88
C PRO A 53 11.11 -1.17 8.50
N PRO A 54 11.29 -2.04 7.50
CA PRO A 54 11.53 -1.62 6.12
C PRO A 54 10.26 -1.02 5.49
N PRO A 55 10.39 -0.24 4.41
CA PRO A 55 9.25 0.23 3.63
C PRO A 55 8.45 -0.94 3.05
N GLN A 56 7.12 -0.83 3.05
CA GLN A 56 6.23 -1.89 2.55
C GLN A 56 5.99 -1.78 1.05
N ILE A 57 6.12 -0.58 0.47
CA ILE A 57 5.94 -0.35 -0.96
C ILE A 57 7.32 -0.13 -1.60
N LEU A 58 7.63 -0.87 -2.66
CA LEU A 58 8.82 -0.61 -3.48
C LEU A 58 8.52 0.51 -4.47
N GLY A 59 8.96 1.73 -4.15
CA GLY A 59 8.81 2.91 -5.03
C GLY A 59 10.07 3.34 -5.77
N LEU A 60 11.07 2.45 -5.87
CA LEU A 60 12.34 2.70 -6.56
C LEU A 60 12.60 1.61 -7.59
N VAL A 61 13.14 2.02 -8.74
CA VAL A 61 13.65 1.08 -9.75
C VAL A 61 14.97 0.50 -9.25
N ILE A 62 14.99 -0.81 -9.01
CA ILE A 62 16.14 -1.56 -8.50
C ILE A 62 16.43 -2.75 -9.41
N SER A 63 17.67 -3.25 -9.41
CA SER A 63 18.04 -4.44 -10.19
C SER A 63 17.27 -5.67 -9.70
N VAL A 64 17.01 -6.61 -10.61
CA VAL A 64 16.36 -7.89 -10.29
C VAL A 64 17.14 -8.67 -9.22
N THR A 65 18.47 -8.51 -9.20
CA THR A 65 19.37 -9.17 -8.24
C THR A 65 19.43 -8.48 -6.88
N ASP A 66 18.88 -7.27 -6.75
CA ASP A 66 19.01 -6.48 -5.54
C ASP A 66 18.05 -6.98 -4.45
N ASN A 67 18.57 -7.02 -3.22
CA ASN A 67 17.73 -7.13 -2.04
C ASN A 67 16.94 -5.82 -1.87
N VAL A 68 15.61 -5.94 -1.80
CA VAL A 68 14.69 -4.80 -1.70
C VAL A 68 14.99 -3.97 -0.46
N GLU A 69 15.14 -4.62 0.69
CA GLU A 69 15.30 -3.93 1.96
C GLU A 69 16.63 -3.17 1.99
N ASP A 70 17.71 -3.82 1.58
CA ASP A 70 19.06 -3.24 1.61
C ASP A 70 19.16 -1.96 0.75
N VAL A 71 18.40 -1.88 -0.36
CA VAL A 71 18.45 -0.74 -1.29
C VAL A 71 17.42 0.34 -0.96
N THR A 72 16.28 -0.03 -0.37
CA THR A 72 15.17 0.91 -0.13
C THR A 72 15.13 1.46 1.29
N LYS A 73 15.62 0.70 2.28
CA LYS A 73 15.55 1.07 3.69
C LYS A 73 16.49 2.24 3.98
N GLY A 74 15.93 3.29 4.55
CA GLY A 74 16.71 4.44 4.98
C GLY A 74 15.85 5.64 5.36
N PHE A 75 16.51 6.65 5.90
CA PHE A 75 15.88 7.91 6.26
C PHE A 75 15.45 8.71 5.02
N ARG A 76 14.22 9.22 5.04
CA ARG A 76 13.74 10.23 4.09
C ARG A 76 13.18 11.43 4.84
N PHE A 77 13.68 12.63 4.53
CA PHE A 77 13.19 13.87 5.15
C PHE A 77 11.70 14.10 4.85
N MET A 78 11.27 13.82 3.62
CA MET A 78 9.87 13.82 3.18
C MET A 78 9.55 12.48 2.48
N GLY A 79 9.54 11.38 3.23
CA GLY A 79 9.22 10.06 2.70
C GLY A 79 7.84 10.02 2.02
N GLN A 80 7.74 9.20 0.97
CA GLN A 80 6.47 8.97 0.30
C GLN A 80 5.52 8.19 1.22
N ARG A 81 4.21 8.35 1.00
CA ARG A 81 3.19 7.83 1.91
C ARG A 81 2.75 6.44 1.52
N PHE A 82 2.53 5.61 2.54
CA PHE A 82 1.87 4.33 2.35
C PHE A 82 0.40 4.55 1.96
N VAL A 83 -0.03 3.86 0.90
CA VAL A 83 -1.42 3.85 0.44
C VAL A 83 -1.83 2.40 0.09
N PRO A 84 -3.04 1.94 0.47
CA PRO A 84 -3.44 0.54 0.31
C PRO A 84 -3.38 -0.01 -1.11
N ASP A 85 -3.76 0.80 -2.09
CA ASP A 85 -3.81 0.40 -3.50
C ASP A 85 -2.40 0.16 -4.08
N ALA A 86 -1.41 0.96 -3.70
CA ALA A 86 -0.01 0.73 -4.08
C ALA A 86 0.55 -0.51 -3.37
N TYR A 87 0.12 -0.79 -2.14
CA TYR A 87 0.47 -2.04 -1.47
C TYR A 87 -0.12 -3.26 -2.19
N ILE A 88 -1.41 -3.21 -2.56
CA ILE A 88 -2.06 -4.24 -3.38
C ILE A 88 -1.30 -4.46 -4.69
N PHE A 89 -1.00 -3.39 -5.42
CA PHE A 89 -0.21 -3.48 -6.65
C PHE A 89 1.15 -4.12 -6.42
N ARG A 90 1.86 -3.72 -5.37
CA ARG A 90 3.17 -4.30 -5.02
C ARG A 90 3.08 -5.81 -4.80
N GLN A 91 1.99 -6.30 -4.23
CA GLN A 91 1.79 -7.73 -3.97
C GLN A 91 1.37 -8.52 -5.22
N LEU A 92 0.84 -7.85 -6.25
CA LEU A 92 0.27 -8.46 -7.45
C LEU A 92 1.14 -8.30 -8.69
N ILE A 93 2.39 -7.86 -8.56
CA ILE A 93 3.34 -7.72 -9.68
C ILE A 93 4.65 -8.45 -9.42
N TYR A 94 5.56 -8.32 -10.38
CA TYR A 94 6.88 -8.89 -10.43
C TYR A 94 7.63 -8.84 -9.08
N ARG A 95 8.26 -9.99 -8.73
CA ARG A 95 8.80 -10.43 -7.42
C ARG A 95 7.81 -11.17 -6.53
N ASN A 96 6.51 -10.90 -6.63
CA ASN A 96 5.46 -11.61 -5.89
C ASN A 96 4.58 -12.46 -6.80
N VAL A 97 4.37 -11.99 -8.03
CA VAL A 97 3.68 -12.69 -9.12
C VAL A 97 4.63 -12.79 -10.30
N ASP A 98 4.98 -14.01 -10.71
CA ASP A 98 6.06 -14.23 -11.67
C ASP A 98 5.63 -13.82 -13.09
N GLY A 99 6.44 -12.97 -13.73
CA GLY A 99 6.19 -12.50 -15.10
C GLY A 99 5.19 -11.35 -15.24
N ARG A 100 4.47 -10.96 -14.18
CA ARG A 100 3.49 -9.86 -14.23
C ARG A 100 4.14 -8.50 -13.98
N MET A 101 4.43 -7.76 -15.03
CA MET A 101 5.23 -6.53 -14.93
C MET A 101 4.46 -5.30 -14.45
N LEU A 102 3.17 -5.20 -14.75
CA LEU A 102 2.34 -4.04 -14.41
C LEU A 102 1.02 -4.51 -13.80
N PRO A 103 0.48 -3.77 -12.83
CA PRO A 103 -0.85 -4.03 -12.30
C PRO A 103 -1.93 -3.46 -13.23
N LYS A 104 -3.19 -3.82 -12.96
CA LYS A 104 -4.37 -3.16 -13.51
C LYS A 104 -5.19 -2.52 -12.40
N GLY A 105 -5.92 -1.44 -12.70
CA GLY A 105 -6.84 -0.83 -11.73
C GLY A 105 -7.89 -1.82 -11.18
N LEU A 106 -8.26 -2.84 -11.97
CA LEU A 106 -9.12 -3.94 -11.55
C LEU A 106 -8.58 -4.73 -10.36
N ASP A 107 -7.25 -4.80 -10.19
CA ASP A 107 -6.63 -5.50 -9.06
C ASP A 107 -7.06 -4.89 -7.72
N VAL A 108 -7.20 -3.56 -7.64
CA VAL A 108 -7.65 -2.88 -6.42
C VAL A 108 -9.08 -3.29 -6.09
N MET A 109 -9.95 -3.30 -7.10
CA MET A 109 -11.37 -3.61 -6.91
C MET A 109 -11.57 -5.10 -6.58
N ALA A 110 -10.81 -5.99 -7.21
CA ALA A 110 -10.82 -7.43 -6.91
C ALA A 110 -10.27 -7.71 -5.51
N ALA A 111 -9.17 -7.04 -5.11
CA ALA A 111 -8.62 -7.13 -3.76
C ALA A 111 -9.59 -6.59 -2.69
N MET A 112 -10.49 -5.67 -3.04
CA MET A 112 -11.56 -5.18 -2.17
C MET A 112 -12.83 -6.06 -2.19
N GLY A 113 -12.79 -7.21 -2.86
CA GLY A 113 -13.88 -8.19 -2.87
C GLY A 113 -14.85 -8.10 -4.04
N SER A 114 -14.51 -7.38 -5.12
CA SER A 114 -15.35 -7.35 -6.32
C SER A 114 -15.16 -8.62 -7.17
N ASP A 115 -16.12 -9.54 -7.09
CA ASP A 115 -16.14 -10.76 -7.91
C ASP A 115 -16.15 -10.43 -9.42
N ARG A 116 -16.90 -9.39 -9.82
CA ARG A 116 -16.93 -8.93 -11.21
C ARG A 116 -15.57 -8.44 -11.69
N ALA A 117 -14.81 -7.72 -10.86
CA ALA A 117 -13.47 -7.27 -11.22
C ALA A 117 -12.51 -8.46 -11.39
N TYR A 118 -12.60 -9.47 -10.52
CA TYR A 118 -11.81 -10.70 -10.62
C TYR A 118 -12.16 -11.49 -11.89
N ALA A 119 -13.44 -11.63 -12.23
CA ALA A 119 -13.88 -12.29 -13.46
C ALA A 119 -13.32 -11.59 -14.73
N LEU A 120 -13.32 -10.26 -14.76
CA LEU A 120 -12.72 -9.51 -15.86
C LEU A 120 -11.20 -9.67 -15.95
N LEU A 121 -10.51 -9.78 -14.82
CA LEU A 121 -9.07 -10.09 -14.78
C LEU A 121 -8.79 -11.50 -15.31
N ASP A 122 -9.64 -12.47 -14.97
CA ASP A 122 -9.57 -13.84 -15.47
C ASP A 122 -9.79 -13.90 -16.99
N GLU A 123 -10.81 -13.21 -17.51
CA GLU A 123 -11.06 -13.09 -18.96
C GLU A 123 -9.88 -12.46 -19.72
N MET A 124 -9.09 -11.61 -19.06
CA MET A 124 -7.89 -10.99 -19.63
C MET A 124 -6.64 -11.88 -19.54
N GLY A 125 -6.72 -13.04 -18.89
CA GLY A 125 -5.58 -13.94 -18.64
C GLY A 125 -4.63 -13.43 -17.55
N GLU A 126 -5.07 -12.52 -16.67
CA GLU A 126 -4.24 -12.00 -15.58
C GLU A 126 -4.15 -12.97 -14.40
N THR A 127 -5.12 -13.85 -14.27
CA THR A 127 -5.15 -14.91 -13.26
C THR A 127 -4.24 -16.10 -13.62
N ASP A 128 -3.83 -16.20 -14.90
CA ASP A 128 -2.95 -17.26 -15.40
C ASP A 128 -1.49 -17.10 -14.94
N TYR A 129 -1.10 -15.92 -14.44
CA TYR A 129 0.23 -15.70 -13.91
C TYR A 129 0.47 -16.56 -12.66
N GLU A 130 1.65 -17.17 -12.57
CA GLU A 130 2.03 -17.98 -11.43
C GLU A 130 1.99 -17.14 -10.15
N ARG A 131 1.37 -17.70 -9.10
CA ARG A 131 1.15 -17.07 -7.79
C ARG A 131 0.13 -15.93 -7.75
N TYR A 132 -0.48 -15.53 -8.87
CA TYR A 132 -1.46 -14.45 -8.87
C TYR A 132 -2.69 -14.78 -8.01
N PRO A 133 -3.36 -15.94 -8.15
CA PRO A 133 -4.54 -16.25 -7.36
C PRO A 133 -4.25 -16.27 -5.85
N GLU A 134 -3.11 -16.84 -5.44
CA GLU A 134 -2.69 -16.90 -4.05
C GLU A 134 -2.40 -15.50 -3.48
N GLN A 135 -1.71 -14.65 -4.24
CA GLN A 135 -1.44 -13.27 -3.84
C GLN A 135 -2.71 -12.42 -3.81
N MET A 136 -3.65 -12.63 -4.74
CA MET A 136 -4.95 -11.95 -4.73
C MET A 136 -5.77 -12.35 -3.51
N ALA A 137 -5.84 -13.65 -3.19
CA ALA A 137 -6.51 -14.13 -1.98
C ALA A 137 -5.91 -13.51 -0.72
N ALA A 138 -4.57 -13.43 -0.63
CA ALA A 138 -3.92 -12.76 0.49
C ALA A 138 -4.28 -11.26 0.59
N MET A 139 -4.46 -10.56 -0.54
CA MET A 139 -4.89 -9.17 -0.56
C MET A 139 -6.36 -9.01 -0.17
N GLN A 140 -7.23 -9.94 -0.58
CA GLN A 140 -8.63 -9.99 -0.15
C GLN A 140 -8.75 -10.22 1.36
N ASP A 141 -7.98 -11.17 1.90
CA ASP A 141 -7.93 -11.42 3.34
C ASP A 141 -7.41 -10.19 4.11
N TRP A 142 -6.38 -9.54 3.58
CA TRP A 142 -5.83 -8.33 4.17
C TRP A 142 -6.85 -7.19 4.20
N THR A 143 -7.50 -6.86 3.08
CA THR A 143 -8.50 -5.78 3.03
C THR A 143 -9.74 -6.09 3.88
N ALA A 144 -10.20 -7.34 3.89
CA ALA A 144 -11.33 -7.79 4.71
C ALA A 144 -11.00 -7.79 6.21
N GLY A 145 -9.73 -7.94 6.58
CA GLY A 145 -9.25 -7.89 7.96
C GLY A 145 -9.13 -6.48 8.55
N LEU A 146 -9.16 -5.43 7.71
CA LEU A 146 -9.06 -4.04 8.17
C LEU A 146 -10.32 -3.60 8.91
N THR A 147 -10.12 -3.02 10.09
CA THR A 147 -11.18 -2.43 10.91
C THR A 147 -11.71 -1.12 10.33
N THR A 148 -12.89 -0.68 10.78
CA THR A 148 -13.43 0.63 10.38
C THR A 148 -12.51 1.77 10.80
N GLU A 149 -11.86 1.66 11.96
CA GLU A 149 -10.87 2.63 12.43
C GLU A 149 -9.66 2.73 11.49
N GLU A 150 -9.15 1.60 10.99
CA GLU A 150 -8.05 1.58 10.01
C GLU A 150 -8.50 2.16 8.66
N TRP A 151 -9.68 1.79 8.17
CA TRP A 151 -10.24 2.35 6.94
C TRP A 151 -10.47 3.86 7.05
N THR A 152 -10.83 4.37 8.22
CA THR A 152 -11.13 5.79 8.44
C THR A 152 -9.98 6.59 9.03
N GLU A 153 -8.77 6.01 9.14
CA GLU A 153 -7.59 6.70 9.68
C GLU A 153 -7.20 7.93 8.86
N THR A 154 -7.34 7.85 7.52
CA THR A 154 -6.95 8.91 6.60
C THR A 154 -8.04 9.20 5.59
N LEU A 155 -8.02 10.40 4.98
CA LEU A 155 -8.92 10.74 3.89
C LEU A 155 -8.74 9.78 2.70
N TYR A 156 -7.51 9.37 2.41
CA TYR A 156 -7.21 8.42 1.33
C TYR A 156 -7.89 7.07 1.54
N THR A 157 -7.66 6.45 2.70
CA THR A 157 -8.24 5.15 3.04
C THR A 157 -9.76 5.26 3.17
N ALA A 158 -10.27 6.36 3.74
CA ALA A 158 -11.70 6.59 3.86
C ALA A 158 -12.37 6.75 2.49
N TRP A 159 -11.68 7.36 1.51
CA TRP A 159 -12.17 7.44 0.14
C TRP A 159 -12.29 6.05 -0.47
N LEU A 160 -11.23 5.23 -0.40
CA LEU A 160 -11.29 3.84 -0.87
C LEU A 160 -12.43 3.09 -0.18
N TYR A 161 -12.60 3.25 1.12
CA TYR A 161 -13.66 2.61 1.89
C TYR A 161 -15.08 2.92 1.35
N THR A 162 -15.29 4.10 0.74
CA THR A 162 -16.58 4.42 0.09
C THR A 162 -16.91 3.56 -1.14
N PHE A 163 -15.94 2.81 -1.68
CA PHE A 163 -16.15 1.94 -2.84
C PHE A 163 -16.84 0.62 -2.49
N TYR A 164 -16.75 0.11 -1.25
CA TYR A 164 -17.34 -1.17 -0.86
C TYR A 164 -18.81 -1.34 -1.30
N PRO A 165 -19.73 -0.39 -1.04
CA PRO A 165 -21.11 -0.51 -1.48
C PRO A 165 -21.31 -0.52 -3.01
N LEU A 166 -20.32 -0.05 -3.78
CA LEU A 166 -20.35 -0.11 -5.24
C LEU A 166 -19.85 -1.45 -5.78
N LEU A 167 -19.03 -2.17 -5.02
CA LEU A 167 -18.42 -3.43 -5.44
C LEU A 167 -19.26 -4.67 -5.08
N GLU A 168 -20.21 -4.53 -4.15
CA GLU A 168 -21.14 -5.58 -3.75
C GLU A 168 -22.17 -5.92 -4.84
N GLU A 169 -22.49 -7.21 -4.97
CA GLU A 169 -23.59 -7.65 -5.81
C GLU A 169 -24.95 -7.27 -5.19
N PRO A 170 -25.88 -6.67 -5.96
CA PRO A 170 -27.20 -6.35 -5.45
C PRO A 170 -27.99 -7.61 -5.06
N GLY A 171 -28.46 -7.68 -3.81
CA GLY A 171 -29.25 -8.82 -3.33
C GLY A 171 -30.66 -8.92 -3.92
N ASP A 172 -31.38 -10.00 -3.58
CA ASP A 172 -32.68 -10.42 -4.15
C ASP A 172 -33.80 -9.35 -4.15
N GLY A 173 -33.69 -8.30 -3.33
CA GLY A 173 -34.64 -7.18 -3.26
C GLY A 173 -34.34 -6.00 -4.20
N ALA A 174 -33.21 -6.02 -4.91
CA ALA A 174 -32.81 -4.93 -5.80
C ALA A 174 -33.66 -4.91 -7.09
N PRO A 175 -33.86 -3.73 -7.71
CA PRO A 175 -34.52 -3.62 -9.00
C PRO A 175 -33.89 -4.54 -10.06
N GLN A 176 -34.71 -5.11 -10.94
CA GLN A 176 -34.26 -6.10 -11.94
C GLN A 176 -33.07 -5.62 -12.79
N PHE A 177 -33.00 -4.34 -13.14
CA PHE A 177 -31.89 -3.81 -13.95
C PHE A 177 -30.55 -3.86 -13.20
N MET A 178 -30.55 -3.86 -11.86
CA MET A 178 -29.35 -3.94 -11.04
C MET A 178 -28.79 -5.37 -10.96
N GLN A 179 -29.59 -6.38 -11.30
CA GLN A 179 -29.20 -7.80 -11.24
C GLN A 179 -28.46 -8.27 -12.52
N SER A 180 -27.79 -7.35 -13.23
CA SER A 180 -27.12 -7.65 -14.49
C SER A 180 -25.64 -7.30 -14.43
N ASP A 181 -24.82 -8.02 -15.19
CA ASP A 181 -23.38 -7.70 -15.32
C ASP A 181 -23.16 -6.27 -15.80
N ALA A 182 -24.05 -5.74 -16.66
CA ALA A 182 -23.98 -4.35 -17.11
C ALA A 182 -24.12 -3.34 -15.97
N TRP A 183 -24.87 -3.67 -14.91
CA TRP A 183 -24.95 -2.84 -13.71
C TRP A 183 -23.64 -2.93 -12.91
N LEU A 184 -23.13 -4.14 -12.69
CA LEU A 184 -21.84 -4.34 -11.99
C LEU A 184 -20.70 -3.63 -12.72
N ASP A 185 -20.65 -3.73 -14.05
CA ASP A 185 -19.68 -3.03 -14.90
C ASP A 185 -19.82 -1.51 -14.78
N LYS A 186 -21.05 -0.99 -14.72
CA LYS A 186 -21.28 0.45 -14.50
C LYS A 186 -20.79 0.89 -13.12
N GLN A 187 -20.99 0.08 -12.09
CA GLN A 187 -20.54 0.37 -10.74
C GLN A 187 -19.01 0.33 -10.65
N LEU A 188 -18.40 -0.69 -11.25
CA LEU A 188 -16.95 -0.85 -11.34
C LEU A 188 -16.30 0.31 -12.10
N ASN A 189 -16.88 0.74 -13.22
CA ASN A 189 -16.41 1.94 -13.94
C ASN A 189 -16.49 3.20 -13.08
N ALA A 190 -17.55 3.37 -12.28
CA ALA A 190 -17.67 4.52 -11.37
C ALA A 190 -16.58 4.49 -10.29
N SER A 191 -16.32 3.33 -9.68
CA SER A 191 -15.25 3.15 -8.69
C SER A 191 -13.87 3.39 -9.30
N LEU A 192 -13.60 2.85 -10.50
CA LEU A 192 -12.33 3.06 -11.21
C LEU A 192 -12.12 4.52 -11.60
N GLY A 193 -13.17 5.22 -12.04
CA GLY A 193 -13.10 6.65 -12.33
C GLY A 193 -12.78 7.48 -11.09
N SER A 194 -13.44 7.19 -9.97
CA SER A 194 -13.15 7.86 -8.70
C SER A 194 -11.76 7.53 -8.17
N TRP A 195 -11.31 6.28 -8.33
CA TRP A 195 -9.97 5.86 -7.94
C TRP A 195 -8.90 6.57 -8.78
N ALA A 196 -9.10 6.73 -10.09
CA ALA A 196 -8.18 7.46 -10.95
C ALA A 196 -8.00 8.92 -10.50
N GLU A 197 -9.09 9.59 -10.09
CA GLU A 197 -9.02 10.95 -9.52
C GLU A 197 -8.26 10.96 -8.19
N LEU A 198 -8.52 9.98 -7.31
CA LEU A 198 -7.79 9.83 -6.05
C LEU A 198 -6.27 9.67 -6.28
N LYS A 199 -5.86 8.88 -7.29
CA LYS A 199 -4.44 8.78 -7.68
C LYS A 199 -3.89 10.10 -8.17
N HIS A 200 -4.62 10.80 -9.03
CA HIS A 200 -4.21 12.08 -9.59
C HIS A 200 -3.95 13.12 -8.49
N ASP A 201 -4.89 13.28 -7.55
CA ASP A 201 -4.82 14.30 -6.51
C ASP A 201 -3.70 14.06 -5.49
N THR A 202 -3.27 12.81 -5.36
CA THR A 202 -2.29 12.39 -4.33
C THR A 202 -0.94 11.98 -4.90
N ILE A 203 -0.75 12.12 -6.21
CA ILE A 203 0.43 11.62 -6.94
C ILE A 203 1.77 12.15 -6.39
N LEU A 204 1.80 13.38 -5.88
CA LEU A 204 3.01 14.00 -5.34
C LEU A 204 3.38 13.50 -3.94
N TYR A 205 2.48 12.75 -3.28
CA TYR A 205 2.63 12.33 -1.89
C TYR A 205 2.65 10.81 -1.74
N ALA A 206 1.77 10.11 -2.46
CA ALA A 206 1.64 8.67 -2.40
C ALA A 206 2.86 7.98 -3.00
N LYS A 207 3.31 6.90 -2.36
CA LYS A 207 4.37 6.04 -2.90
C LYS A 207 3.80 5.26 -4.08
N GLN A 208 4.48 5.37 -5.22
CA GLN A 208 4.10 4.66 -6.44
C GLN A 208 4.83 3.32 -6.52
N VAL A 209 4.33 2.44 -7.37
CA VAL A 209 4.94 1.14 -7.70
C VAL A 209 5.49 1.19 -9.12
#